data_AF-A0A8S3UF49-F1
#
_entry.id   AF-A0A8S3UF49-F1
#
_cell.length_a   1.000
_cell.length_b   1.000
_cell.length_c   1.000
_cell.angle_alpha   90.00
_cell.angle_beta   90.00
_cell.angle_gamma   90.00
#
_symmetry.space_group_name_H-M   'P 1'
#
loop_
_entity.id
_entity.type
_entity.pdbx_description
1 polymer ?
#
loop_
_entity_poly.entity_id
_entity_poly.type
_entity_poly.pdbx_seq_one_letter_code
_entity_poly.pdbx_strand_id
1 'polypeptide(L)'
;MYKKNKQSCVTDCFLKVKILDYMTTTYADLLESSSYKESLEETKRKQNLTQGLTDIKDDVLDFFVDIDRNRINYQNEKMFHKHGSNIFNFVHEKLLSSKTLFSNFQKLLQNFDLTATFVRVDEDLAMACLKALYSDLILRFCRVSDNQFRKDLIKSFGMQKSETLRKRVVETAKRDNTSKQISMSYILNDKSENKISSHLKLQSCICDSGTLVLKCFTKKQLMCLGKAYDINMSIKDTKQAMCDNLLATVPNFISIPNVGQLTNSEDNEQAVENLEHVPVVEDRKQSASKKGSKRKRKPYTPKSRITRKKNLEKIQKDEIVCSICSCKFNTVDERIQCDICDNWYHKECQNISADQLIDKTEDDWYCMKCCE
;
A
#
# COMPACT_ATOMS: atom_id res chain seq x y z
N MET A 1 -26.45 18.08 24.55
CA MET A 1 -25.00 18.37 24.56
C MET A 1 -24.71 19.39 23.46
N TYR A 2 -23.99 20.46 23.79
CA TYR A 2 -24.02 21.70 23.01
C TYR A 2 -23.21 21.63 21.70
N LYS A 3 -23.78 22.19 20.63
CA LYS A 3 -23.02 22.58 19.44
C LYS A 3 -21.94 23.57 19.90
N LYS A 4 -20.65 23.24 19.75
CA LYS A 4 -19.58 24.26 19.85
C LYS A 4 -19.96 25.40 18.91
N ASN A 5 -19.90 26.63 19.41
CA ASN A 5 -20.32 27.80 18.66
C ASN A 5 -19.45 27.90 17.39
N LYS A 6 -20.04 27.90 16.19
CA LYS A 6 -19.29 27.76 14.92
C LYS A 6 -18.14 28.77 14.81
N GLN A 7 -18.36 29.99 15.31
CA GLN A 7 -17.37 31.06 15.41
C GLN A 7 -16.08 30.62 16.12
N SER A 8 -16.19 29.99 17.30
CA SER A 8 -15.05 29.54 18.11
C SER A 8 -14.28 28.42 17.41
N CYS A 9 -14.96 27.47 16.76
CA CYS A 9 -14.29 26.39 16.05
C CYS A 9 -13.45 26.91 14.86
N VAL A 10 -13.94 27.94 14.15
CA VAL A 10 -13.20 28.56 13.05
C VAL A 10 -11.97 29.33 13.58
N THR A 11 -12.11 30.07 14.68
CA THR A 11 -10.98 30.75 15.34
C THR A 11 -9.93 29.76 15.83
N ASP A 12 -10.33 28.66 16.49
CA ASP A 12 -9.41 27.62 16.98
C ASP A 12 -8.60 27.01 15.82
N CYS A 13 -9.26 26.64 14.72
CA CYS A 13 -8.60 26.09 13.54
C CYS A 13 -7.66 27.10 12.86
N PHE A 14 -8.08 28.35 12.70
CA PHE A 14 -7.24 29.41 12.12
C PHE A 14 -5.97 29.63 12.93
N LEU A 15 -6.08 29.68 14.27
CA LEU A 15 -4.94 29.85 15.16
C LEU A 15 -3.99 28.64 15.09
N LYS A 16 -4.49 27.40 15.09
CA LYS A 16 -3.66 26.20 14.89
C LYS A 16 -2.88 26.26 13.57
N VAL A 17 -3.54 26.64 12.47
CA VAL A 17 -2.88 26.80 11.16
C VAL A 17 -1.79 27.86 11.24
N LYS A 18 -2.05 29.04 11.83
CA LYS A 18 -1.03 30.10 11.94
C LYS A 18 0.18 29.72 12.81
N ILE A 19 -0.03 28.93 13.86
CA ILE A 19 1.06 28.38 14.67
C ILE A 19 1.90 27.38 13.86
N LEU A 20 1.26 26.52 13.07
CA LEU A 20 1.96 25.56 12.19
C LEU A 20 2.70 26.27 11.03
N ASP A 21 2.08 27.26 10.38
CA ASP A 21 2.71 28.12 9.37
C ASP A 21 3.97 28.82 9.91
N TYR A 22 4.01 29.12 11.21
CA TYR A 22 5.17 29.73 11.85
C TYR A 22 6.29 28.72 12.16
N MET A 23 5.99 27.42 12.25
CA MET A 23 6.98 26.35 12.44
C MET A 23 7.64 25.92 11.12
N THR A 24 6.98 26.17 9.99
CA THR A 24 7.52 25.91 8.66
C THR A 24 8.37 27.07 8.15
N THR A 25 9.09 26.84 7.05
CA THR A 25 9.94 27.82 6.37
C THR A 25 10.18 27.33 4.93
N THR A 26 10.80 28.12 4.05
CA THR A 26 11.09 27.64 2.69
C THR A 26 12.42 26.87 2.62
N TYR A 27 12.53 25.95 1.65
CA TYR A 27 13.78 25.28 1.30
C TYR A 27 14.93 26.26 0.98
N ALA A 28 14.61 27.41 0.37
CA ALA A 28 15.62 28.42 0.02
C ALA A 28 16.24 29.05 1.28
N ASP A 29 15.40 29.42 2.25
CA ASP A 29 15.86 29.97 3.53
C ASP A 29 16.75 28.96 4.27
N LEU A 30 16.32 27.68 4.34
CA LEU A 30 17.07 26.62 5.01
C LEU A 30 18.38 26.26 4.31
N LEU A 31 18.47 26.35 2.98
CA LEU A 31 19.71 26.06 2.26
C LEU A 31 20.85 27.01 2.67
N GLU A 32 20.49 28.26 2.99
CA GLU A 32 21.40 29.30 3.45
C GLU A 32 21.65 29.22 4.97
N SER A 33 20.62 28.99 5.79
CA SER A 33 20.70 29.12 7.26
C SER A 33 20.77 27.82 8.07
N SER A 34 20.43 26.66 7.50
CA SER A 34 20.28 25.42 8.27
C SER A 34 21.60 24.74 8.61
N SER A 35 21.66 24.24 9.84
CA SER A 35 22.71 23.35 10.37
C SER A 35 22.54 21.90 9.86
N TYR A 36 21.35 21.53 9.40
CA TYR A 36 20.95 20.15 9.08
C TYR A 36 20.86 19.88 7.58
N LYS A 37 21.90 20.25 6.82
CA LYS A 37 21.91 20.18 5.35
C LYS A 37 21.62 18.78 4.78
N GLU A 38 22.11 17.72 5.44
CA GLU A 38 21.82 16.33 5.07
C GLU A 38 20.31 16.00 5.13
N SER A 39 19.58 16.58 6.10
CA SER A 39 18.13 16.41 6.21
C SER A 39 17.38 17.10 5.06
N LEU A 40 17.87 18.25 4.59
CA LEU A 40 17.30 18.96 3.43
C LEU A 40 17.47 18.18 2.13
N GLU A 41 18.65 17.56 1.94
CA GLU A 41 18.90 16.68 0.79
C GLU A 41 18.00 15.44 0.81
N GLU A 42 17.80 14.83 1.98
CA GLU A 42 16.93 13.67 2.15
C GLU A 42 15.44 14.00 1.94
N THR A 43 14.97 15.16 2.43
CA THR A 43 13.62 15.67 2.15
C THR A 43 13.44 15.89 0.64
N LYS A 44 14.39 16.57 0.00
CA LYS A 44 14.37 16.80 -1.46
C LYS A 44 14.38 15.50 -2.27
N ARG A 45 15.13 14.49 -1.84
CA ARG A 45 15.18 13.15 -2.47
C ARG A 45 13.86 12.38 -2.32
N LYS A 46 13.14 12.60 -1.22
CA LYS A 46 11.83 11.98 -0.93
C LYS A 46 10.64 12.79 -1.44
N GLN A 47 10.85 14.02 -1.88
CA GLN A 47 9.78 14.90 -2.37
C GLN A 47 9.18 14.32 -3.65
N ASN A 48 7.87 14.13 -3.65
CA ASN A 48 7.12 13.62 -4.80
C ASN A 48 6.76 14.76 -5.79
N LEU A 49 6.23 14.41 -6.96
CA LEU A 49 5.82 15.38 -7.99
C LEU A 49 4.77 16.39 -7.50
N THR A 50 3.98 16.03 -6.49
CA THR A 50 2.97 16.90 -5.87
C THR A 50 3.51 17.77 -4.73
N GLN A 51 4.81 17.69 -4.41
CA GLN A 51 5.48 18.43 -3.34
C GLN A 51 4.82 18.30 -1.97
N GLY A 52 4.41 17.08 -1.60
CA GLY A 52 3.63 16.82 -0.39
C GLY A 52 4.39 16.92 0.95
N LEU A 53 5.71 17.01 0.95
CA LEU A 53 6.52 17.24 2.16
C LEU A 53 6.72 18.75 2.40
N THR A 54 6.71 19.15 3.67
CA THR A 54 6.88 20.55 4.10
C THR A 54 8.16 20.70 4.91
N ASP A 55 8.93 21.74 4.58
CA ASP A 55 10.17 22.09 5.30
C ASP A 55 9.86 22.78 6.64
N ILE A 56 10.66 22.46 7.66
CA ILE A 56 10.53 22.97 9.03
C ILE A 56 11.83 23.63 9.51
N LYS A 57 11.73 24.56 10.45
CA LYS A 57 12.88 25.24 11.06
C LYS A 57 13.74 24.27 11.90
N ASP A 58 15.04 24.51 11.97
CA ASP A 58 16.00 23.72 12.76
C ASP A 58 15.53 23.53 14.23
N ASP A 59 15.10 24.60 14.91
CA ASP A 59 14.57 24.53 16.29
C ASP A 59 13.39 23.55 16.44
N VAL A 60 12.55 23.44 15.40
CA VAL A 60 11.39 22.55 15.36
C VAL A 60 11.84 21.10 15.13
N LEU A 61 12.85 20.88 14.28
CA LEU A 61 13.49 19.58 14.11
C LEU A 61 14.15 19.12 15.42
N ASP A 62 14.89 19.99 16.11
CA ASP A 62 15.51 19.73 17.42
C ASP A 62 14.47 19.32 18.47
N PHE A 63 13.31 19.99 18.49
CA PHE A 63 12.18 19.61 19.34
C PHE A 63 11.64 18.21 19.02
N PHE A 64 11.48 17.85 17.75
CA PHE A 64 11.08 16.48 17.37
C PHE A 64 12.14 15.44 17.74
N VAL A 65 13.43 15.77 17.62
CA VAL A 65 14.54 14.90 18.06
C VAL A 65 14.53 14.73 19.59
N ASP A 66 14.20 15.77 20.37
CA ASP A 66 14.03 15.65 21.83
C ASP A 66 12.83 14.75 22.19
N ILE A 67 11.69 14.90 21.51
CA ILE A 67 10.55 13.97 21.67
C ILE A 67 10.97 12.53 21.34
N ASP A 68 11.71 12.31 20.26
CA ASP A 68 12.17 10.99 19.84
C ASP A 68 13.05 10.30 20.90
N ARG A 69 14.04 11.04 21.43
CA ARG A 69 14.91 10.59 22.53
C ARG A 69 14.08 10.23 23.78
N ASN A 70 13.14 11.08 24.17
CA ASN A 70 12.26 10.81 25.31
C ASN A 70 11.35 9.59 25.07
N ARG A 71 10.83 9.40 23.86
CA ARG A 71 10.02 8.23 23.48
C ARG A 71 10.83 6.94 23.58
N ILE A 72 12.03 6.90 23.00
CA ILE A 72 12.92 5.73 23.01
C ILE A 72 13.29 5.34 24.45
N ASN A 73 13.56 6.32 25.33
CA ASN A 73 13.85 6.07 26.75
C ASN A 73 12.73 5.30 27.47
N TYR A 74 11.47 5.46 27.06
CA TYR A 74 10.33 4.71 27.59
C TYR A 74 10.03 3.41 26.82
N GLN A 75 10.49 3.26 25.58
CA GLN A 75 10.32 2.08 24.73
C GLN A 75 11.43 1.03 24.94
N ASN A 76 11.61 0.59 26.19
CA ASN A 76 12.60 -0.40 26.58
C ASN A 76 11.97 -1.69 27.14
N GLU A 77 12.76 -2.76 27.18
CA GLU A 77 12.36 -4.10 27.64
C GLU A 77 11.74 -4.11 29.05
N LYS A 78 12.27 -3.31 29.99
CA LYS A 78 11.73 -3.21 31.37
C LYS A 78 10.33 -2.61 31.39
N MET A 79 10.09 -1.58 30.57
CA MET A 79 8.76 -0.98 30.42
C MET A 79 7.82 -1.91 29.65
N PHE A 80 8.31 -2.67 28.68
CA PHE A 80 7.53 -3.68 27.96
C PHE A 80 7.06 -4.80 28.91
N HIS A 81 7.93 -5.36 29.76
CA HIS A 81 7.52 -6.35 30.76
C HIS A 81 6.48 -5.83 31.75
N LYS A 82 6.50 -4.52 32.05
CA LYS A 82 5.58 -3.89 32.99
C LYS A 82 4.23 -3.48 32.38
N HIS A 83 4.22 -3.03 31.13
CA HIS A 83 3.04 -2.43 30.49
C HIS A 83 2.48 -3.25 29.31
N GLY A 84 3.26 -4.20 28.77
CA GLY A 84 2.86 -5.10 27.69
C GLY A 84 2.35 -4.36 26.45
N SER A 85 1.16 -4.75 25.97
CA SER A 85 0.48 -4.09 24.84
C SER A 85 0.15 -2.61 25.08
N ASN A 86 0.06 -2.16 26.35
CA ASN A 86 -0.22 -0.77 26.70
C ASN A 86 1.04 0.13 26.74
N ILE A 87 2.22 -0.39 26.34
CA ILE A 87 3.46 0.40 26.33
C ILE A 87 3.33 1.70 25.53
N PHE A 88 2.63 1.69 24.39
CA PHE A 88 2.43 2.87 23.56
C PHE A 88 1.64 3.96 24.30
N ASN A 89 0.47 3.62 24.87
CA ASN A 89 -0.34 4.55 25.66
C ASN A 89 0.45 5.11 26.85
N PHE A 90 1.20 4.26 27.56
CA PHE A 90 2.08 4.70 28.66
C PHE A 90 3.14 5.70 28.19
N VAL A 91 3.78 5.46 27.05
CA VAL A 91 4.77 6.38 26.47
C VAL A 91 4.12 7.71 26.08
N HIS A 92 2.94 7.68 25.45
CA HIS A 92 2.20 8.87 25.05
C HIS A 92 1.80 9.71 26.28
N GLU A 93 1.24 9.08 27.32
CA GLU A 93 0.92 9.74 28.60
C GLU A 93 2.16 10.39 29.25
N LYS A 94 3.33 9.76 29.18
CA LYS A 94 4.58 10.32 29.73
C LYS A 94 5.07 11.54 28.96
N LEU A 95 4.99 11.53 27.64
CA LEU A 95 5.34 12.68 26.80
C LEU A 95 4.35 13.84 26.99
N LEU A 96 3.05 13.55 27.03
CA LEU A 96 2.01 14.55 27.29
C LEU A 96 2.11 15.17 28.71
N SER A 97 2.52 14.39 29.71
CA SER A 97 2.74 14.86 31.09
C SER A 97 4.05 15.62 31.30
N SER A 98 4.94 15.68 30.30
CA SER A 98 6.26 16.29 30.43
C SER A 98 6.18 17.82 30.36
N LYS A 99 6.29 18.47 31.52
CA LYS A 99 6.36 19.95 31.62
C LYS A 99 7.56 20.52 30.83
N THR A 100 8.67 19.79 30.75
CA THR A 100 9.87 20.22 30.02
C THR A 100 9.62 20.23 28.51
N LEU A 101 9.00 19.18 27.96
CA LEU A 101 8.67 19.13 26.53
C LEU A 101 7.64 20.20 26.16
N PHE A 102 6.61 20.42 26.98
CA PHE A 102 5.66 21.50 26.76
C PHE A 102 6.32 22.89 26.85
N SER A 103 7.25 23.11 27.78
CA SER A 103 8.01 24.37 27.87
C SER A 103 8.93 24.58 26.66
N ASN A 104 9.56 23.52 26.14
CA ASN A 104 10.34 23.60 24.90
C ASN A 104 9.45 23.93 23.70
N PHE A 105 8.26 23.33 23.60
CA PHE A 105 7.26 23.66 22.58
C PHE A 105 6.80 25.14 22.67
N GLN A 106 6.62 25.68 23.88
CA GLN A 106 6.30 27.10 24.07
C GLN A 106 7.44 28.02 23.58
N LYS A 107 8.71 27.64 23.79
CA LYS A 107 9.87 28.45 23.32
C LYS A 107 9.92 28.58 21.80
N LEU A 108 9.52 27.55 21.05
CA LEU A 108 9.40 27.62 19.59
C LEU A 108 8.52 28.78 19.12
N LEU A 109 7.61 29.24 19.97
CA LEU A 109 6.64 30.31 19.70
C LEU A 109 6.90 31.58 20.50
N GLN A 110 8.08 31.73 21.12
CA GLN A 110 8.39 32.90 21.95
C GLN A 110 8.31 34.23 21.18
N ASN A 111 8.56 34.20 19.87
CA ASN A 111 8.47 35.36 18.97
C ASN A 111 7.21 35.31 18.06
N PHE A 112 6.24 34.43 18.34
CA PHE A 112 5.01 34.35 17.56
C PHE A 112 4.02 35.44 18.02
N ASP A 113 3.84 36.45 17.18
CA ASP A 113 2.92 37.56 17.48
C ASP A 113 1.45 37.13 17.31
N LEU A 114 0.80 36.85 18.44
CA LEU A 114 -0.64 36.60 18.53
C LEU A 114 -1.48 37.81 18.10
N THR A 115 -0.97 39.04 18.26
CA THR A 115 -1.68 40.29 17.96
C THR A 115 -1.68 40.66 16.47
N ALA A 116 -0.76 40.08 15.68
CA ALA A 116 -0.76 40.16 14.22
C ALA A 116 -1.92 39.40 13.56
N THR A 117 -2.70 38.61 14.31
CA THR A 117 -3.90 37.94 13.79
C THR A 117 -5.11 38.90 13.79
N PHE A 118 -5.92 38.87 12.72
CA PHE A 118 -7.15 39.68 12.59
C PHE A 118 -8.23 39.40 13.65
N VAL A 119 -7.99 38.43 14.55
CA VAL A 119 -8.90 38.05 15.63
C VAL A 119 -8.27 38.45 16.95
N ARG A 120 -8.99 39.21 17.79
CA ARG A 120 -8.59 39.38 19.19
C ARG A 120 -8.76 38.06 19.91
N VAL A 121 -7.68 37.30 20.05
CA VAL A 121 -7.63 36.04 20.79
C VAL A 121 -7.34 36.35 22.26
N ASP A 122 -8.14 35.77 23.15
CA ASP A 122 -7.92 35.80 24.61
C ASP A 122 -6.70 34.93 24.98
N GLU A 123 -5.90 35.33 25.96
CA GLU A 123 -4.69 34.59 26.37
C GLU A 123 -5.04 33.17 26.83
N ASP A 124 -6.16 32.99 27.53
CA ASP A 124 -6.67 31.67 27.95
C ASP A 124 -7.05 30.80 26.74
N LEU A 125 -7.62 31.41 25.68
CA LEU A 125 -7.97 30.71 24.45
C LEU A 125 -6.73 30.33 23.64
N ALA A 126 -5.73 31.21 23.57
CA ALA A 126 -4.45 30.93 22.93
C ALA A 126 -3.72 29.78 23.65
N MET A 127 -3.67 29.81 24.99
CA MET A 127 -3.05 28.75 25.80
C MET A 127 -3.81 27.42 25.74
N ALA A 128 -5.14 27.44 25.64
CA ALA A 128 -5.94 26.22 25.42
C ALA A 128 -5.69 25.64 24.02
N CYS A 129 -5.63 26.48 22.99
CA CYS A 129 -5.33 26.09 21.62
C CYS A 129 -3.92 25.49 21.51
N LEU A 130 -2.92 26.11 22.16
CA LEU A 130 -1.54 25.64 22.18
C LEU A 130 -1.39 24.27 22.86
N LYS A 131 -2.06 24.05 24.00
CA LYS A 131 -2.10 22.74 24.68
C LYS A 131 -2.75 21.67 23.80
N ALA A 132 -3.85 22.00 23.12
CA ALA A 132 -4.50 21.09 22.19
C ALA A 132 -3.59 20.73 21.01
N LEU A 133 -2.93 21.72 20.40
CA LEU A 133 -2.00 21.51 19.29
C LEU A 133 -0.78 20.67 19.70
N TYR A 134 -0.20 20.92 20.88
CA TYR A 134 0.85 20.08 21.45
C TYR A 134 0.40 18.62 21.58
N SER A 135 -0.81 18.40 22.12
CA SER A 135 -1.36 17.05 22.27
C SER A 135 -1.55 16.35 20.92
N ASP A 136 -2.14 17.04 19.94
CA ASP A 136 -2.35 16.51 18.59
C ASP A 136 -1.02 16.16 17.90
N LEU A 137 0.00 17.02 18.07
CA LEU A 137 1.34 16.86 17.49
C LEU A 137 2.07 15.66 18.10
N ILE A 138 2.09 15.53 19.43
CA ILE A 138 2.72 14.39 20.13
C ILE A 138 2.06 13.08 19.71
N LEU A 139 0.71 13.03 19.68
CA LEU A 139 -0.03 11.84 19.26
C LEU A 139 0.30 11.44 17.81
N ARG A 140 0.29 12.41 16.88
CA ARG A 140 0.60 12.17 15.44
C ARG A 140 2.05 11.76 15.23
N PHE A 141 3.00 12.37 15.94
CA PHE A 141 4.41 12.00 15.89
C PHE A 141 4.65 10.58 16.40
N CYS A 142 4.22 10.28 17.64
CA CYS A 142 4.40 8.94 18.21
C CYS A 142 3.73 7.87 17.35
N ARG A 143 2.53 8.12 16.83
CA ARG A 143 1.83 7.20 15.91
C ARG A 143 2.67 6.78 14.70
N VAL A 144 3.42 7.70 14.10
CA VAL A 144 4.31 7.38 12.96
C VAL A 144 5.55 6.64 13.43
N SER A 145 6.22 7.13 14.47
CA SER A 145 7.50 6.59 14.95
C SER A 145 7.38 5.24 15.66
N ASP A 146 6.23 4.96 16.28
CA ASP A 146 5.89 3.69 16.94
C ASP A 146 5.86 2.52 15.95
N ASN A 147 5.68 2.78 14.65
CA ASN A 147 5.62 1.76 13.61
C ASN A 147 6.92 0.95 13.51
N GLN A 148 8.08 1.58 13.67
CA GLN A 148 9.35 0.85 13.59
C GLN A 148 9.53 -0.07 14.80
N PHE A 149 9.29 0.45 16.02
CA PHE A 149 9.30 -0.36 17.24
C PHE A 149 8.29 -1.51 17.18
N ARG A 150 7.08 -1.29 16.63
CA ARG A 150 6.08 -2.34 16.39
C ARG A 150 6.59 -3.42 15.42
N LYS A 151 7.23 -3.03 14.30
CA LYS A 151 7.85 -3.97 13.34
C LYS A 151 8.94 -4.81 14.01
N ASP A 152 9.78 -4.20 14.84
CA ASP A 152 10.87 -4.87 15.54
C ASP A 152 10.37 -5.83 16.64
N LEU A 153 9.31 -5.46 17.37
CA LEU A 153 8.62 -6.38 18.29
C LEU A 153 8.00 -7.59 17.57
N ILE A 154 7.28 -7.37 16.46
CA ILE A 154 6.69 -8.46 15.67
C ILE A 154 7.77 -9.43 15.19
N LYS A 155 8.92 -8.90 14.76
CA LYS A 155 10.08 -9.68 14.33
C LYS A 155 10.73 -10.44 15.49
N SER A 156 10.93 -9.83 16.65
CA SER A 156 11.59 -10.46 17.80
C SER A 156 10.73 -11.55 18.46
N PHE A 157 9.41 -11.35 18.56
CA PHE A 157 8.48 -12.37 19.05
C PHE A 157 8.15 -13.45 18.01
N GLY A 158 8.72 -13.38 16.79
CA GLY A 158 8.44 -14.33 15.72
C GLY A 158 6.96 -14.38 15.33
N MET A 159 6.21 -13.29 15.55
CA MET A 159 4.77 -13.23 15.33
C MET A 159 4.47 -13.34 13.84
N GLN A 160 4.14 -14.55 13.42
CA GLN A 160 3.85 -14.87 12.04
C GLN A 160 2.54 -14.21 11.60
N LYS A 161 2.58 -13.41 10.53
CA LYS A 161 1.37 -12.92 9.82
C LYS A 161 0.38 -14.09 9.67
N SER A 162 -0.86 -13.87 10.11
CA SER A 162 -1.91 -14.89 10.14
C SER A 162 -2.08 -15.56 8.77
N GLU A 163 -2.50 -16.83 8.76
CA GLU A 163 -2.62 -17.58 7.50
C GLU A 163 -3.58 -16.91 6.51
N THR A 164 -4.61 -16.24 7.02
CA THR A 164 -5.54 -15.39 6.29
C THR A 164 -4.86 -14.20 5.62
N LEU A 165 -3.92 -13.54 6.30
CA LEU A 165 -3.15 -12.43 5.76
C LEU A 165 -2.10 -12.91 4.73
N ARG A 166 -1.49 -14.09 4.94
CA ARG A 166 -0.60 -14.72 3.95
C ARG A 166 -1.31 -15.05 2.64
N LYS A 167 -2.48 -15.69 2.73
CA LYS A 167 -3.31 -16.00 1.56
C LYS A 167 -3.69 -14.73 0.82
N ARG A 168 -4.09 -13.68 1.54
CA ARG A 168 -4.41 -12.39 0.91
C ARG A 168 -3.21 -11.70 0.25
N VAL A 169 -2.03 -11.64 0.86
CA VAL A 169 -0.84 -11.04 0.22
C VAL A 169 -0.49 -11.77 -1.09
N VAL A 170 -0.63 -13.10 -1.13
CA VAL A 170 -0.45 -13.90 -2.35
C VAL A 170 -1.57 -13.66 -3.37
N GLU A 171 -2.81 -13.42 -2.94
CA GLU A 171 -3.94 -13.09 -3.80
C GLU A 171 -3.85 -11.66 -4.38
N THR A 172 -3.42 -10.66 -3.60
CA THR A 172 -3.20 -9.28 -4.06
C THR A 172 -2.08 -9.24 -5.10
N ALA A 173 -0.91 -9.86 -4.82
CA ALA A 173 0.19 -9.93 -5.78
C ALA A 173 -0.17 -10.69 -7.09
N LYS A 174 -1.16 -11.60 -7.05
CA LYS A 174 -1.75 -12.21 -8.26
C LYS A 174 -2.71 -11.28 -8.99
N ARG A 175 -3.47 -10.45 -8.25
CA ARG A 175 -4.38 -9.43 -8.82
C ARG A 175 -3.59 -8.30 -9.49
N ASP A 176 -2.49 -7.83 -8.91
CA ASP A 176 -1.67 -6.76 -9.50
C ASP A 176 -0.96 -7.17 -10.80
N ASN A 177 -0.69 -8.47 -10.97
CA ASN A 177 -0.21 -9.05 -12.22
C ASN A 177 -1.31 -9.28 -13.27
N THR A 178 -2.58 -9.33 -12.87
CA THR A 178 -3.72 -9.51 -13.79
C THR A 178 -4.41 -8.20 -14.15
N SER A 179 -4.40 -7.18 -13.27
CA SER A 179 -4.88 -5.82 -13.57
C SER A 179 -4.02 -5.10 -14.63
N LYS A 180 -2.75 -5.48 -14.76
CA LYS A 180 -1.83 -4.97 -15.79
C LYS A 180 -1.96 -5.70 -17.15
N GLN A 181 -2.80 -6.74 -17.27
CA GLN A 181 -3.03 -7.43 -18.54
C GLN A 181 -4.30 -6.92 -19.25
N ILE A 182 -4.11 -6.33 -20.44
CA ILE A 182 -5.21 -6.05 -21.36
C ILE A 182 -5.82 -7.36 -21.89
N SER A 183 -7.16 -7.45 -21.89
CA SER A 183 -7.92 -8.63 -22.31
C SER A 183 -8.78 -8.32 -23.55
N MET A 184 -9.23 -9.35 -24.29
CA MET A 184 -10.17 -9.09 -25.39
C MET A 184 -11.50 -8.50 -24.91
N SER A 185 -11.99 -8.88 -23.72
CA SER A 185 -13.23 -8.32 -23.20
C SER A 185 -13.12 -6.83 -22.91
N TYR A 186 -11.94 -6.34 -22.50
CA TYR A 186 -11.67 -4.91 -22.39
C TYR A 186 -11.78 -4.21 -23.76
N ILE A 187 -11.11 -4.76 -24.79
CA ILE A 187 -11.12 -4.21 -26.16
C ILE A 187 -12.53 -4.22 -26.77
N LEU A 188 -13.30 -5.29 -26.55
CA LEU A 188 -14.64 -5.46 -27.10
C LEU A 188 -15.69 -4.59 -26.39
N ASN A 189 -15.53 -4.30 -25.10
CA ASN A 189 -16.46 -3.47 -24.32
C ASN A 189 -16.16 -1.95 -24.35
N ASP A 190 -14.99 -1.54 -24.85
CA ASP A 190 -14.63 -0.13 -25.01
C ASP A 190 -15.62 0.64 -25.90
N LYS A 191 -16.10 1.78 -25.42
CA LYS A 191 -17.11 2.63 -26.09
C LYS A 191 -16.52 3.85 -26.78
N SER A 192 -15.20 4.03 -26.73
CA SER A 192 -14.52 5.13 -27.41
C SER A 192 -14.55 4.98 -28.93
N GLU A 193 -14.53 6.11 -29.63
CA GLU A 193 -14.49 6.15 -31.10
C GLU A 193 -13.31 5.34 -31.62
N ASN A 194 -13.57 4.45 -32.58
CA ASN A 194 -12.60 3.50 -33.15
C ASN A 194 -11.76 2.72 -32.11
N LYS A 195 -12.32 2.48 -30.92
CA LYS A 195 -11.67 1.75 -29.82
C LYS A 195 -10.33 2.37 -29.38
N ILE A 196 -10.22 3.71 -29.46
CA ILE A 196 -8.96 4.43 -29.26
C ILE A 196 -8.39 4.24 -27.85
N SER A 197 -9.24 4.13 -26.82
CA SER A 197 -8.80 3.87 -25.43
C SER A 197 -8.12 2.51 -25.31
N SER A 198 -8.69 1.48 -25.95
CA SER A 198 -8.11 0.14 -26.01
C SER A 198 -6.82 0.08 -26.80
N HIS A 199 -6.76 0.83 -27.90
CA HIS A 199 -5.57 0.95 -28.73
C HIS A 199 -4.40 1.58 -27.96
N LEU A 200 -4.63 2.74 -27.34
CA LEU A 200 -3.61 3.44 -26.53
C LEU A 200 -3.14 2.57 -25.35
N LYS A 201 -4.06 1.85 -24.68
CA LYS A 201 -3.68 0.93 -23.61
C LYS A 201 -2.86 -0.27 -24.12
N LEU A 202 -3.22 -0.82 -25.29
CA LEU A 202 -2.45 -1.89 -25.93
C LEU A 202 -1.04 -1.42 -26.32
N GLN A 203 -0.92 -0.20 -26.87
CA GLN A 203 0.38 0.42 -27.20
C GLN A 203 1.25 0.61 -25.97
N SER A 204 0.74 1.24 -24.90
CA SER A 204 1.46 1.38 -23.62
C SER A 204 1.96 0.04 -23.11
N CYS A 205 1.08 -0.96 -23.01
CA CYS A 205 1.48 -2.28 -22.53
C CYS A 205 2.52 -2.98 -23.45
N ILE A 206 2.44 -2.79 -24.77
CA ILE A 206 3.47 -3.26 -25.72
C ILE A 206 4.81 -2.55 -25.51
N CYS A 207 4.83 -1.25 -25.26
CA CYS A 207 6.05 -0.50 -24.92
C CYS A 207 6.66 -0.97 -23.59
N ASP A 208 5.85 -1.19 -22.56
CA ASP A 208 6.30 -1.51 -21.20
C ASP A 208 6.75 -2.98 -21.04
N SER A 209 6.15 -3.91 -21.78
CA SER A 209 6.29 -5.37 -21.52
C SER A 209 6.38 -6.24 -22.79
N GLY A 210 6.40 -5.61 -23.97
CA GLY A 210 6.65 -6.28 -25.25
C GLY A 210 5.73 -7.46 -25.54
N THR A 211 6.30 -8.55 -26.06
CA THR A 211 5.53 -9.73 -26.46
C THR A 211 4.88 -10.49 -25.30
N LEU A 212 5.23 -10.19 -24.03
CA LEU A 212 4.64 -10.83 -22.85
C LEU A 212 3.14 -10.48 -22.72
N VAL A 213 2.76 -9.26 -23.08
CA VAL A 213 1.36 -8.81 -23.04
C VAL A 213 0.52 -9.57 -24.06
N LEU A 214 1.07 -9.86 -25.24
CA LEU A 214 0.35 -10.61 -26.27
C LEU A 214 0.25 -12.11 -25.94
N LYS A 215 0.99 -12.63 -24.94
CA LYS A 215 0.92 -14.04 -24.53
C LYS A 215 -0.33 -14.40 -23.71
N CYS A 216 -1.05 -13.46 -23.12
CA CYS A 216 -2.32 -13.77 -22.42
C CYS A 216 -3.49 -14.07 -23.39
N PHE A 217 -3.43 -13.56 -24.63
CA PHE A 217 -4.44 -13.80 -25.66
C PHE A 217 -4.39 -15.24 -26.21
N THR A 218 -5.54 -15.82 -26.59
CA THR A 218 -5.57 -17.10 -27.31
C THR A 218 -5.16 -16.92 -28.77
N LYS A 219 -4.80 -17.99 -29.50
CA LYS A 219 -4.51 -17.88 -30.95
C LYS A 219 -5.70 -17.30 -31.74
N LYS A 220 -6.94 -17.68 -31.41
CA LYS A 220 -8.16 -17.12 -32.03
C LYS A 220 -8.24 -15.60 -31.83
N GLN A 221 -7.94 -15.13 -30.62
CA GLN A 221 -7.95 -13.71 -30.26
C GLN A 221 -6.82 -12.93 -30.94
N LEU A 222 -5.60 -13.49 -31.00
CA LEU A 222 -4.48 -12.89 -31.74
C LEU A 222 -4.77 -12.77 -33.23
N MET A 223 -5.42 -13.77 -33.85
CA MET A 223 -5.87 -13.69 -35.24
C MET A 223 -6.99 -12.64 -35.43
N CYS A 224 -7.89 -12.49 -34.46
CA CYS A 224 -8.94 -11.46 -34.47
C CYS A 224 -8.34 -10.05 -34.41
N LEU A 225 -7.38 -9.83 -33.50
CA LEU A 225 -6.58 -8.60 -33.45
C LEU A 225 -5.78 -8.41 -34.75
N GLY A 226 -5.14 -9.46 -35.27
CA GLY A 226 -4.40 -9.41 -36.53
C GLY A 226 -5.24 -8.86 -37.68
N LYS A 227 -6.47 -9.39 -37.87
CA LYS A 227 -7.43 -8.86 -38.85
C LYS A 227 -7.83 -7.42 -38.59
N ALA A 228 -7.97 -7.00 -37.34
CA ALA A 228 -8.32 -5.63 -37.00
C ALA A 228 -7.19 -4.63 -37.32
N TYR A 229 -5.93 -5.09 -37.44
CA TYR A 229 -4.75 -4.33 -37.85
C TYR A 229 -4.24 -4.69 -39.27
N ASP A 230 -5.07 -5.31 -40.12
CA ASP A 230 -4.73 -5.74 -41.49
C ASP A 230 -3.54 -6.72 -41.62
N ILE A 231 -3.25 -7.46 -40.56
CA ILE A 231 -2.23 -8.52 -40.53
C ILE A 231 -2.86 -9.86 -40.94
N ASN A 232 -2.45 -10.37 -42.10
CA ASN A 232 -2.83 -11.70 -42.57
C ASN A 232 -2.11 -12.80 -41.75
N MET A 233 -2.79 -13.31 -40.71
CA MET A 233 -2.32 -14.42 -39.88
C MET A 233 -3.01 -15.74 -40.24
N SER A 234 -2.25 -16.83 -40.21
CA SER A 234 -2.71 -18.20 -40.44
C SER A 234 -2.80 -18.99 -39.13
N ILE A 235 -3.75 -19.92 -39.04
CA ILE A 235 -3.86 -20.88 -37.92
C ILE A 235 -2.56 -21.68 -37.72
N LYS A 236 -1.82 -21.89 -38.82
CA LYS A 236 -0.53 -22.60 -38.84
C LYS A 236 0.61 -21.82 -38.19
N ASP A 237 0.50 -20.50 -38.04
CA ASP A 237 1.58 -19.67 -37.50
C ASP A 237 1.80 -19.97 -36.01
N THR A 238 3.03 -19.83 -35.53
CA THR A 238 3.31 -20.00 -34.10
C THR A 238 2.71 -18.85 -33.30
N LYS A 239 2.33 -19.11 -32.05
CA LYS A 239 1.78 -18.05 -31.18
C LYS A 239 2.77 -16.89 -31.02
N GLN A 240 4.08 -17.20 -30.97
CA GLN A 240 5.13 -16.19 -30.89
C GLN A 240 5.20 -15.34 -32.18
N ALA A 241 5.18 -15.95 -33.37
CA ALA A 241 5.16 -15.20 -34.64
C ALA A 241 3.92 -14.29 -34.78
N MET A 242 2.76 -14.73 -34.28
CA MET A 242 1.58 -13.87 -34.17
C MET A 242 1.82 -12.67 -33.25
N CYS A 243 2.41 -12.88 -32.07
CA CYS A 243 2.79 -11.79 -31.16
C CYS A 243 3.80 -10.83 -31.80
N ASP A 244 4.83 -11.34 -32.47
CA ASP A 244 5.91 -10.54 -33.06
C ASP A 244 5.39 -9.65 -34.20
N ASN A 245 4.52 -10.19 -35.06
CA ASN A 245 3.86 -9.44 -36.14
C ASN A 245 2.96 -8.31 -35.59
N LEU A 246 2.18 -8.58 -34.54
CA LEU A 246 1.36 -7.55 -33.88
C LEU A 246 2.25 -6.49 -33.20
N LEU A 247 3.32 -6.90 -32.51
CA LEU A 247 4.26 -5.99 -31.86
C LEU A 247 4.93 -5.03 -32.86
N ALA A 248 5.27 -5.50 -34.06
CA ALA A 248 5.84 -4.67 -35.12
C ALA A 248 4.83 -3.70 -35.77
N THR A 249 3.53 -3.97 -35.64
CA THR A 249 2.47 -3.31 -36.42
C THR A 249 1.62 -2.34 -35.60
N VAL A 250 1.20 -2.74 -34.39
CA VAL A 250 0.32 -1.95 -33.51
C VAL A 250 0.87 -0.56 -33.15
N PRO A 251 2.18 -0.35 -32.93
CA PRO A 251 2.73 0.99 -32.66
C PRO A 251 2.65 1.98 -33.82
N ASN A 252 2.39 1.53 -35.05
CA ASN A 252 2.37 2.38 -36.25
C ASN A 252 0.98 2.99 -36.56
N PHE A 253 -0.03 2.70 -35.74
CA PHE A 253 -1.39 3.19 -35.90
C PHE A 253 -1.77 4.18 -34.79
N ILE A 254 -2.84 4.94 -35.02
CA ILE A 254 -3.40 5.94 -34.08
C ILE A 254 -4.66 5.40 -33.37
N SER A 255 -5.34 4.44 -33.99
CA SER A 255 -6.50 3.71 -33.47
C SER A 255 -6.48 2.27 -34.01
N ILE A 256 -7.44 1.42 -33.61
CA ILE A 256 -7.64 0.13 -34.28
C ILE A 256 -8.22 0.41 -35.69
N PRO A 257 -7.56 0.00 -36.80
CA PRO A 257 -8.02 0.33 -38.15
C PRO A 257 -9.38 -0.26 -38.51
N ASN A 258 -9.55 -1.57 -38.30
CA ASN A 258 -10.72 -2.32 -38.76
C ASN A 258 -11.51 -2.91 -37.58
N VAL A 259 -12.12 -2.02 -36.78
CA VAL A 259 -12.95 -2.38 -35.60
C VAL A 259 -14.05 -3.39 -35.94
N GLY A 260 -14.63 -3.34 -37.14
CA GLY A 260 -15.65 -4.30 -37.60
C GLY A 260 -15.17 -5.76 -37.72
N GLN A 261 -13.86 -6.02 -37.68
CA GLN A 261 -13.29 -7.37 -37.65
C GLN A 261 -13.15 -7.93 -36.22
N LEU A 262 -13.36 -7.11 -35.18
CA LEU A 262 -13.32 -7.54 -33.78
C LEU A 262 -14.62 -8.24 -33.37
N THR A 263 -14.71 -9.54 -33.64
CA THR A 263 -15.87 -10.36 -33.26
C THR A 263 -15.70 -11.02 -31.89
N ASN A 264 -16.81 -11.12 -31.14
CA ASN A 264 -16.91 -12.03 -30.01
C ASN A 264 -16.81 -13.48 -30.52
N SER A 265 -15.63 -14.10 -30.39
CA SER A 265 -15.55 -15.55 -30.44
C SER A 265 -16.07 -16.11 -29.12
N GLU A 266 -17.37 -16.43 -29.05
CA GLU A 266 -17.95 -17.17 -27.94
C GLU A 266 -17.33 -18.56 -27.87
N ASP A 267 -16.39 -18.73 -26.95
CA ASP A 267 -15.82 -19.99 -26.45
C ASP A 267 -15.22 -19.67 -25.07
N ASN A 268 -16.08 -19.45 -24.09
CA ASN A 268 -15.68 -19.05 -22.74
C ASN A 268 -15.53 -20.28 -21.83
N GLU A 269 -14.66 -21.21 -22.21
CA GLU A 269 -14.35 -22.40 -21.39
C GLU A 269 -12.88 -22.82 -21.48
N GLN A 270 -12.31 -23.13 -20.32
CA GLN A 270 -11.05 -23.85 -20.11
C GLN A 270 -9.74 -23.22 -20.64
N ALA A 271 -9.26 -22.19 -19.93
CA ALA A 271 -7.84 -21.81 -19.90
C ALA A 271 -7.35 -21.44 -18.48
N VAL A 272 -7.82 -22.17 -17.45
CA VAL A 272 -7.40 -22.00 -16.04
C VAL A 272 -7.00 -23.36 -15.43
N GLU A 273 -6.05 -24.04 -16.08
CA GLU A 273 -5.24 -25.10 -15.50
C GLU A 273 -3.95 -25.25 -16.34
N ASN A 274 -2.84 -25.62 -15.71
CA ASN A 274 -1.47 -25.66 -16.28
C ASN A 274 -0.71 -24.32 -16.37
N LEU A 275 -0.57 -23.64 -15.24
CA LEU A 275 0.62 -22.84 -14.90
C LEU A 275 1.21 -23.29 -13.56
N GLU A 276 1.42 -24.59 -13.42
CA GLU A 276 2.43 -25.12 -12.51
C GLU A 276 3.75 -25.35 -13.25
N HIS A 277 4.86 -25.33 -12.51
CA HIS A 277 6.23 -25.62 -12.97
C HIS A 277 6.94 -24.53 -13.80
N VAL A 278 7.53 -23.57 -13.08
CA VAL A 278 8.78 -22.92 -13.52
C VAL A 278 9.94 -23.79 -12.99
N PRO A 279 10.73 -24.47 -13.84
CA PRO A 279 11.89 -25.20 -13.38
C PRO A 279 13.03 -24.23 -13.04
N VAL A 280 13.64 -24.42 -11.86
CA VAL A 280 14.86 -23.73 -11.46
C VAL A 280 16.00 -24.17 -12.37
N VAL A 281 16.78 -23.21 -12.87
CA VAL A 281 18.02 -23.49 -13.62
C VAL A 281 19.14 -23.76 -12.62
N GLU A 282 19.54 -25.02 -12.48
CA GLU A 282 20.80 -25.40 -11.83
C GLU A 282 21.87 -25.76 -12.87
N ASP A 283 23.12 -25.44 -12.55
CA ASP A 283 24.26 -25.47 -13.48
C ASP A 283 24.62 -26.87 -14.00
N ARG A 284 24.87 -26.95 -15.31
CA ARG A 284 25.53 -28.11 -15.92
C ARG A 284 27.03 -28.11 -15.61
N LYS A 285 27.50 -29.12 -14.88
CA LYS A 285 28.85 -29.67 -15.07
C LYS A 285 28.78 -31.13 -15.54
N GLN A 286 29.69 -31.48 -16.44
CA GLN A 286 29.72 -32.74 -17.18
C GLN A 286 30.43 -33.84 -16.37
N SER A 287 30.03 -35.11 -16.51
CA SER A 287 30.85 -36.16 -17.18
C SER A 287 30.47 -37.64 -16.86
N ALA A 288 30.65 -38.48 -17.90
CA ALA A 288 31.16 -39.87 -17.88
C ALA A 288 30.50 -41.05 -17.08
N SER A 289 29.53 -41.72 -17.74
CA SER A 289 29.60 -43.14 -18.18
C SER A 289 29.57 -44.39 -17.24
N LYS A 290 28.91 -45.45 -17.77
CA LYS A 290 29.10 -46.93 -17.61
C LYS A 290 28.27 -47.76 -16.60
N LYS A 291 27.28 -48.49 -17.17
CA LYS A 291 26.94 -49.95 -17.07
C LYS A 291 27.11 -50.71 -15.72
N GLY A 292 26.05 -51.40 -15.26
CA GLY A 292 26.19 -52.49 -14.25
C GLY A 292 24.90 -53.24 -13.82
N SER A 293 24.80 -54.54 -14.12
CA SER A 293 23.62 -55.43 -13.97
C SER A 293 23.34 -56.05 -12.55
N LYS A 294 22.07 -56.42 -12.31
CA LYS A 294 21.54 -57.61 -11.57
C LYS A 294 21.58 -57.77 -10.01
N ARG A 295 20.36 -57.72 -9.42
CA ARG A 295 19.69 -58.66 -8.45
C ARG A 295 20.47 -59.39 -7.32
N LYS A 296 19.95 -59.30 -6.08
CA LYS A 296 19.58 -60.44 -5.18
C LYS A 296 18.55 -60.02 -4.07
N ARG A 297 18.08 -60.95 -3.21
CA ARG A 297 16.77 -60.92 -2.49
C ARG A 297 16.85 -60.72 -0.95
N LYS A 298 15.76 -60.15 -0.36
CA LYS A 298 15.00 -60.37 0.94
C LYS A 298 15.62 -61.21 2.10
N PRO A 299 15.19 -61.12 3.41
CA PRO A 299 13.82 -60.81 3.92
C PRO A 299 13.62 -60.06 5.30
N TYR A 300 12.34 -59.79 5.66
CA TYR A 300 11.72 -59.71 7.03
C TYR A 300 12.11 -58.61 8.06
N THR A 301 11.21 -58.04 8.92
CA THR A 301 9.79 -57.59 8.75
C THR A 301 9.41 -56.31 9.58
N PRO A 302 8.83 -56.27 10.82
CA PRO A 302 7.82 -55.22 11.10
C PRO A 302 7.89 -54.46 12.45
N LYS A 303 7.65 -53.13 12.47
CA LYS A 303 7.16 -52.43 13.69
C LYS A 303 6.03 -51.40 13.43
N SER A 304 4.87 -51.73 13.99
CA SER A 304 3.81 -50.85 14.53
C SER A 304 3.32 -49.66 13.71
N ARG A 305 2.19 -49.88 13.04
CA ARG A 305 1.20 -48.84 12.68
C ARG A 305 0.56 -48.31 13.97
N ILE A 306 0.89 -47.09 14.41
CA ILE A 306 0.13 -46.41 15.48
C ILE A 306 -0.96 -45.55 14.84
N THR A 307 -2.17 -46.11 14.77
CA THR A 307 -3.37 -45.35 14.41
C THR A 307 -3.76 -44.40 15.54
N ARG A 308 -3.31 -43.14 15.45
CA ARG A 308 -3.83 -42.07 16.31
C ARG A 308 -4.93 -41.33 15.55
N LYS A 309 -6.20 -41.69 15.83
CA LYS A 309 -7.34 -40.81 15.54
C LYS A 309 -7.02 -39.44 16.14
N LYS A 310 -6.97 -38.39 15.32
CA LYS A 310 -7.07 -37.00 15.80
C LYS A 310 -8.42 -36.46 15.35
N ASN A 311 -9.10 -35.80 16.29
CA ASN A 311 -10.44 -35.26 16.08
C ASN A 311 -10.45 -34.26 14.93
N LEU A 312 -11.48 -34.33 14.10
CA LEU A 312 -11.98 -33.18 13.39
C LEU A 312 -12.67 -32.27 14.40
N GLU A 313 -11.89 -31.49 15.14
CA GLU A 313 -12.41 -30.28 15.76
C GLU A 313 -12.82 -29.33 14.62
N LYS A 314 -14.11 -28.96 14.63
CA LYS A 314 -14.66 -28.00 13.66
C LYS A 314 -13.94 -26.68 13.86
N ILE A 315 -13.02 -26.34 12.96
CA ILE A 315 -12.50 -24.99 12.84
C ILE A 315 -13.70 -24.08 12.54
N GLN A 316 -14.14 -23.31 13.53
CA GLN A 316 -15.01 -22.18 13.29
C GLN A 316 -14.22 -21.22 12.41
N LYS A 317 -14.71 -21.01 11.18
CA LYS A 317 -14.20 -19.92 10.35
C LYS A 317 -14.70 -18.63 11.01
N ASP A 318 -13.79 -17.88 11.63
CA ASP A 318 -14.11 -16.53 12.11
C ASP A 318 -14.63 -15.70 10.93
N GLU A 319 -15.92 -15.37 10.97
CA GLU A 319 -16.55 -14.57 9.92
C GLU A 319 -16.07 -13.12 10.07
N ILE A 320 -15.23 -12.69 9.13
CA ILE A 320 -14.72 -11.33 9.09
C ILE A 320 -15.90 -10.38 8.80
N VAL A 321 -16.19 -9.49 9.74
CA VAL A 321 -17.25 -8.47 9.66
C VAL A 321 -16.66 -7.05 9.63
N CYS A 322 -17.46 -6.08 9.22
CA CYS A 322 -17.05 -4.67 9.18
C CYS A 322 -17.06 -4.02 10.57
N SER A 323 -15.94 -3.42 10.99
CA SER A 323 -15.76 -2.72 12.28
C SER A 323 -16.46 -1.33 12.37
N ILE A 324 -17.48 -1.10 11.53
CA ILE A 324 -18.42 0.03 11.60
C ILE A 324 -19.86 -0.47 11.69
N CYS A 325 -20.34 -1.25 10.70
CA CYS A 325 -21.74 -1.71 10.67
C CYS A 325 -21.95 -3.13 11.24
N SER A 326 -20.87 -3.84 11.58
CA SER A 326 -20.88 -5.26 12.01
C SER A 326 -21.50 -6.26 11.02
N CYS A 327 -21.83 -5.82 9.80
CA CYS A 327 -22.31 -6.68 8.73
C CYS A 327 -21.17 -7.50 8.11
N LYS A 328 -21.54 -8.64 7.52
CA LYS A 328 -20.66 -9.46 6.68
C LYS A 328 -20.44 -8.79 5.33
N PHE A 329 -19.27 -9.05 4.73
CA PHE A 329 -18.95 -8.59 3.38
C PHE A 329 -19.60 -9.50 2.33
N ASN A 330 -20.25 -8.93 1.31
CA ASN A 330 -20.85 -9.74 0.24
C ASN A 330 -19.80 -10.13 -0.80
N THR A 331 -18.85 -9.24 -1.09
CA THR A 331 -17.73 -9.50 -2.00
C THR A 331 -16.36 -9.18 -1.38
N VAL A 332 -15.30 -9.71 -2.00
CA VAL A 332 -13.91 -9.40 -1.61
C VAL A 332 -13.52 -7.97 -1.96
N ASP A 333 -14.27 -7.33 -2.86
CA ASP A 333 -13.91 -6.04 -3.46
C ASP A 333 -14.65 -4.86 -2.80
N GLU A 334 -15.69 -5.11 -2.01
CA GLU A 334 -16.34 -4.15 -1.11
C GLU A 334 -15.51 -3.79 0.13
N ARG A 335 -14.53 -4.63 0.49
CA ARG A 335 -13.81 -4.55 1.77
C ARG A 335 -12.42 -3.93 1.65
N ILE A 336 -12.04 -3.16 2.66
CA ILE A 336 -10.71 -2.56 2.80
C ILE A 336 -10.19 -2.77 4.24
N GLN A 337 -8.87 -2.95 4.40
CA GLN A 337 -8.23 -3.17 5.69
C GLN A 337 -7.39 -1.95 6.05
N CYS A 338 -7.49 -1.47 7.29
CA CYS A 338 -6.66 -0.37 7.78
C CYS A 338 -5.27 -0.89 8.21
N ASP A 339 -4.21 -0.38 7.59
CA ASP A 339 -2.83 -0.83 7.87
C ASP A 339 -2.33 -0.48 9.29
N ILE A 340 -3.01 0.43 10.00
CA ILE A 340 -2.68 0.82 11.39
C ILE A 340 -3.33 -0.06 12.46
N CYS A 341 -4.57 -0.53 12.23
CA CYS A 341 -5.37 -1.23 13.24
C CYS A 341 -5.91 -2.60 12.81
N ASP A 342 -5.51 -3.10 11.64
CA ASP A 342 -5.87 -4.39 11.04
C ASP A 342 -7.38 -4.66 10.85
N ASN A 343 -8.24 -3.71 11.22
CA ASN A 343 -9.70 -3.82 11.12
C ASN A 343 -10.19 -3.75 9.67
N TRP A 344 -11.32 -4.42 9.44
CA TRP A 344 -11.99 -4.50 8.14
C TRP A 344 -13.17 -3.54 8.05
N TYR A 345 -13.30 -2.88 6.91
CA TYR A 345 -14.38 -1.92 6.66
C TYR A 345 -14.97 -2.11 5.27
N HIS A 346 -16.26 -1.83 5.09
CA HIS A 346 -16.78 -1.59 3.75
C HIS A 346 -16.21 -0.27 3.26
N LYS A 347 -15.86 -0.19 1.97
CA LYS A 347 -15.44 1.06 1.31
C LYS A 347 -16.49 2.16 1.49
N GLU A 348 -17.77 1.79 1.37
CA GLU A 348 -18.92 2.67 1.64
C GLU A 348 -18.97 3.15 3.09
N CYS A 349 -18.73 2.28 4.09
CA CYS A 349 -18.65 2.68 5.50
C CYS A 349 -17.47 3.62 5.81
N GLN A 350 -16.54 3.80 4.87
CA GLN A 350 -15.41 4.73 4.96
C GLN A 350 -15.54 5.89 3.97
N ASN A 351 -16.69 6.04 3.30
CA ASN A 351 -16.97 7.06 2.28
C ASN A 351 -15.98 7.07 1.10
N ILE A 352 -15.36 5.93 0.77
CA ILE A 352 -14.43 5.82 -0.35
C ILE A 352 -15.23 5.60 -1.63
N SER A 353 -15.20 6.56 -2.55
CA SER A 353 -15.79 6.41 -3.87
C SER A 353 -14.96 5.45 -4.73
N ALA A 354 -15.60 4.75 -5.68
CA ALA A 354 -14.93 3.78 -6.54
C ALA A 354 -13.70 4.37 -7.27
N ASP A 355 -13.78 5.64 -7.67
CA ASP A 355 -12.73 6.35 -8.40
C ASP A 355 -11.50 6.68 -7.55
N GLN A 356 -11.61 6.78 -6.22
CA GLN A 356 -10.49 7.13 -5.33
C GLN A 356 -9.47 5.99 -5.14
N LEU A 357 -9.79 4.78 -5.60
CA LEU A 357 -8.97 3.58 -5.43
C LEU A 357 -8.26 3.12 -6.71
N ILE A 358 -8.47 3.80 -7.84
CA ILE A 358 -7.99 3.34 -9.15
C ILE A 358 -6.45 3.47 -9.27
N ASP A 359 -5.84 4.47 -8.62
CA ASP A 359 -4.39 4.73 -8.67
C ASP A 359 -3.63 4.41 -7.36
N LYS A 360 -4.31 3.88 -6.32
CA LYS A 360 -3.77 3.79 -4.95
C LYS A 360 -3.54 2.36 -4.43
N THR A 361 -3.24 1.42 -5.32
CA THR A 361 -3.01 0.01 -4.92
C THR A 361 -1.66 -0.24 -4.25
N GLU A 362 -0.74 0.74 -4.27
CA GLU A 362 0.59 0.66 -3.65
C GLU A 362 0.74 1.60 -2.42
N ASP A 363 -0.28 2.41 -2.10
CA ASP A 363 -0.29 3.32 -0.94
C ASP A 363 -0.91 2.66 0.30
N ASP A 364 -0.29 2.85 1.47
CA ASP A 364 -0.89 2.51 2.77
C ASP A 364 -2.28 3.16 2.93
N TRP A 365 -3.30 2.39 3.35
CA TRP A 365 -4.63 2.93 3.62
C TRP A 365 -5.01 2.90 5.10
N TYR A 366 -5.53 4.03 5.56
CA TYR A 366 -5.92 4.25 6.95
C TYR A 366 -7.42 4.58 7.05
N CYS A 367 -8.13 3.93 7.97
CA CYS A 367 -9.55 4.20 8.20
C CYS A 367 -9.79 5.56 8.86
N MET A 368 -11.01 6.10 8.83
CA MET A 368 -11.32 7.39 9.48
C MET A 368 -10.93 7.43 10.96
N LYS A 369 -11.23 6.37 11.73
CA LYS A 369 -10.78 6.17 13.14
C LYS A 369 -9.25 6.12 13.30
N CYS A 370 -8.52 6.07 12.19
CA CYS A 370 -7.06 6.08 12.11
C CYS A 370 -6.47 7.24 11.28
N CYS A 371 -7.30 8.20 10.86
CA CYS A 371 -6.88 9.49 10.27
C CYS A 371 -7.17 10.65 11.23
N GLU A 372 -8.28 10.52 11.97
CA GLU A 372 -8.51 11.11 13.28
C GLU A 372 -7.38 10.69 14.25
#